data_AF-A8LT64-F1
#
_entry.id   AF-A8LT64-F1
#
_cell.length_a   1.000
_cell.length_b   1.000
_cell.length_c   1.000
_cell.angle_alpha   90.00
_cell.angle_beta   90.00
_cell.angle_gamma   90.00
#
_symmetry.space_group_name_H-M   'P 1'
#
loop_
_entity.id
_entity.type
_entity.pdbx_description
1 polymer ?
#
loop_
_entity_poly.entity_id
_entity_poly.type
_entity_poly.pdbx_seq_one_letter_code
_entity_poly.pdbx_strand_id
1 'polypeptide(L)'
;MNSPSNSQRRARDRADNLALVDTYHADNPGLSQGALSAARHFLKWAQARKVSVRDLDASVVDSFLRHHCRCGRYSPNQLRSPMYATYTRRFFRYLEDTGIVAIPNDTARLRQHLEAFAKKLESAGYSEVSRASLLSHAAHFAEWVLQQRVPLTAIGEGTIDQFAWHECRCGEMTKHGNRVLASHYKNRKRGAHALVRHLIDEGLLPPQAPDDVSAEDPRLISFSEWLRRERGVAPETVRRYLNEVGRWLDSLGATPEDYDAAAIRSIILDQGEERSQSSVRKTVTVLRAFLRFTIVQGACAPSLLHAVPSAVRRKLSTVPRTIPTAKIEEILASCRTDTPVEIRDRAILLLLARLALRAGDIWQLHLSDIDWRTSRLRLHGKGRRGVMMPLPQDVGDALLVYIEDARPVVASNRVFLRVQAPFTPLRSSAEIAGIVSRVLSRGGFTDLPTGSHVFRHSLASAWLRGGADLDLIGAALRHTSRDTTAIYAKVDVGMLEEVAQPWPGDAS
;
A
#
# COMPACT_ATOMS: atom_id res chain seq x y z
N MET A 1 16.45 60.70 -32.30
CA MET A 1 15.97 59.87 -31.18
C MET A 1 17.14 59.02 -30.69
N ASN A 2 17.80 59.44 -29.60
CA ASN A 2 18.99 58.75 -29.09
C ASN A 2 18.56 57.46 -28.37
N SER A 3 18.91 56.30 -28.94
CA SER A 3 18.88 55.03 -28.22
C SER A 3 19.73 55.17 -26.94
N PRO A 4 19.20 54.82 -25.76
CA PRO A 4 19.94 54.98 -24.51
C PRO A 4 21.24 54.17 -24.55
N SER A 5 22.32 54.77 -24.03
CA SER A 5 23.62 54.11 -24.00
C SER A 5 23.55 52.82 -23.14
N ASN A 6 24.43 51.86 -23.44
CA ASN A 6 24.46 50.56 -22.76
C ASN A 6 24.67 50.69 -21.22
N SER A 7 25.24 51.81 -20.74
CA SER A 7 25.38 52.12 -19.32
C SER A 7 24.06 52.59 -18.69
N GLN A 8 23.26 53.39 -19.40
CA GLN A 8 21.94 53.87 -18.93
C GLN A 8 20.92 52.71 -18.84
N ARG A 9 20.93 51.79 -19.81
CA ARG A 9 20.10 50.56 -19.76
C ARG A 9 20.45 49.69 -18.54
N ARG A 10 21.74 49.43 -18.30
CA ARG A 10 22.20 48.63 -17.15
C ARG A 10 21.84 49.25 -15.80
N ALA A 11 21.84 50.59 -15.70
CA ALA A 11 21.44 51.29 -14.49
C ALA A 11 19.93 51.17 -14.22
N ARG A 12 19.09 51.29 -15.26
CA ARG A 12 17.64 51.14 -15.18
C ARG A 12 17.23 49.73 -14.78
N ASP A 13 17.75 48.72 -15.47
CA ASP A 13 17.48 47.30 -15.15
C ASP A 13 17.90 46.93 -13.71
N ARG A 14 18.96 47.58 -13.19
CA ARG A 14 19.41 47.37 -11.81
C ARG A 14 18.46 48.01 -10.79
N ALA A 15 17.91 49.18 -11.10
CA ALA A 15 16.90 49.85 -10.27
C ALA A 15 15.60 49.04 -10.24
N ASP A 16 15.16 48.53 -11.40
CA ASP A 16 13.96 47.70 -11.52
C ASP A 16 14.09 46.39 -10.70
N ASN A 17 15.26 45.73 -10.76
CA ASN A 17 15.53 44.54 -9.95
C ASN A 17 15.58 44.81 -8.44
N LEU A 18 16.01 46.00 -8.02
CA LEU A 18 15.99 46.39 -6.60
C LEU A 18 14.57 46.63 -6.12
N ALA A 19 13.78 47.39 -6.87
CA ALA A 19 12.37 47.64 -6.58
C ALA A 19 11.56 46.34 -6.46
N LEU A 20 11.85 45.34 -7.29
CA LEU A 20 11.21 44.03 -7.24
C LEU A 20 11.48 43.28 -5.93
N VAL A 21 12.72 43.33 -5.43
CA VAL A 21 13.08 42.69 -4.14
C VAL A 21 12.48 43.47 -2.97
N ASP A 22 12.42 44.79 -3.06
CA ASP A 22 11.82 45.62 -2.02
C ASP A 22 10.31 45.39 -1.92
N THR A 23 9.62 45.22 -3.06
CA THR A 23 8.20 44.80 -3.10
C THR A 23 8.03 43.41 -2.49
N TYR A 24 8.89 42.45 -2.86
CA TYR A 24 8.87 41.10 -2.26
C TYR A 24 9.04 41.13 -0.73
N HIS A 25 9.89 42.03 -0.22
CA HIS A 25 10.06 42.24 1.22
C HIS A 25 8.84 42.91 1.87
N ALA A 26 8.26 43.92 1.23
CA ALA A 26 7.07 44.63 1.73
C ALA A 26 5.88 43.66 1.87
N ASP A 27 5.67 42.79 0.89
CA ASP A 27 4.61 41.79 0.90
C ASP A 27 4.90 40.64 1.88
N ASN A 28 6.15 40.46 2.30
CA ASN A 28 6.60 39.38 3.17
C ASN A 28 7.57 39.89 4.26
N PRO A 29 7.08 40.65 5.26
CA PRO A 29 7.94 41.31 6.26
C PRO A 29 8.75 40.35 7.15
N GLY A 30 8.37 39.07 7.22
CA GLY A 30 9.08 38.03 7.98
C GLY A 30 10.26 37.37 7.25
N LEU A 31 10.67 37.85 6.07
CA LEU A 31 11.76 37.24 5.30
C LEU A 31 13.14 37.47 5.95
N SER A 32 13.96 36.43 5.98
CA SER A 32 15.35 36.54 6.45
C SER A 32 16.22 37.34 5.47
N GLN A 33 17.30 37.94 5.97
CA GLN A 33 18.31 38.58 5.11
C GLN A 33 18.91 37.59 4.09
N GLY A 34 18.97 36.30 4.44
CA GLY A 34 19.37 35.23 3.52
C GLY A 34 18.43 35.08 2.32
N ALA A 35 17.12 35.20 2.55
CA ALA A 35 16.11 35.11 1.49
C ALA A 35 16.20 36.29 0.52
N LEU A 36 16.32 37.51 1.05
CA LEU A 36 16.51 38.72 0.25
C LEU A 36 17.84 38.68 -0.52
N SER A 37 18.90 38.16 0.11
CA SER A 37 20.20 37.97 -0.54
C SER A 37 20.12 37.00 -1.72
N ALA A 38 19.38 35.89 -1.58
CA ALA A 38 19.14 34.93 -2.66
C ALA A 38 18.38 35.55 -3.84
N ALA A 39 17.30 36.29 -3.57
CA ALA A 39 16.53 37.00 -4.61
C ALA A 39 17.40 37.99 -5.40
N ARG A 40 18.17 38.84 -4.68
CA ARG A 40 19.10 39.80 -5.31
C ARG A 40 20.21 39.12 -6.11
N HIS A 41 20.68 37.96 -5.67
CA HIS A 41 21.71 37.21 -6.38
C HIS A 41 21.15 36.63 -7.68
N PHE A 42 19.97 36.01 -7.61
CA PHE A 42 19.30 35.42 -8.75
C PHE A 42 19.02 36.45 -9.85
N LEU A 43 18.43 37.60 -9.51
CA LEU A 43 18.17 38.68 -10.48
C LEU A 43 19.45 39.23 -11.10
N LYS A 44 20.51 39.44 -10.29
CA LYS A 44 21.82 39.89 -10.81
C LYS A 44 22.39 38.90 -11.82
N TRP A 45 22.29 37.61 -11.53
CA TRP A 45 22.77 36.56 -12.41
C TRP A 45 21.93 36.47 -13.70
N ALA A 46 20.61 36.56 -13.60
CA ALA A 46 19.71 36.51 -14.75
C ALA A 46 19.98 37.69 -15.70
N GLN A 47 20.17 38.89 -15.14
CA GLN A 47 20.55 40.09 -15.88
C GLN A 47 21.90 39.92 -16.58
N ALA A 48 22.91 39.34 -15.91
CA ALA A 48 24.22 39.08 -16.52
C ALA A 48 24.14 38.09 -17.70
N ARG A 49 23.15 37.19 -17.69
CA ARG A 49 22.85 36.25 -18.79
C ARG A 49 21.85 36.77 -19.81
N LYS A 50 21.40 38.03 -19.67
CA LYS A 50 20.39 38.67 -20.54
C LYS A 50 19.05 37.92 -20.55
N VAL A 51 18.71 37.25 -19.46
CA VAL A 51 17.40 36.61 -19.28
C VAL A 51 16.46 37.65 -18.67
N SER A 52 15.34 37.94 -19.35
CA SER A 52 14.30 38.82 -18.83
C SER A 52 13.62 38.21 -17.61
N VAL A 53 13.16 39.03 -16.67
CA VAL A 53 12.39 38.55 -15.50
C VAL A 53 11.11 37.83 -15.94
N ARG A 54 10.49 38.25 -17.05
CA ARG A 54 9.27 37.62 -17.60
C ARG A 54 9.51 36.25 -18.23
N ASP A 55 10.75 35.99 -18.65
CA ASP A 55 11.17 34.76 -19.34
C ASP A 55 11.83 33.76 -18.37
N LEU A 56 11.76 34.01 -17.07
CA LEU A 56 12.28 33.10 -16.06
C LEU A 56 11.41 31.84 -15.99
N ASP A 57 12.05 30.68 -15.99
CA ASP A 57 11.41 29.39 -15.75
C ASP A 57 12.20 28.54 -14.73
N ALA A 58 11.70 27.34 -14.43
CA ALA A 58 12.37 26.42 -13.51
C ALA A 58 13.77 26.01 -13.99
N SER A 59 13.99 25.90 -15.31
CA SER A 59 15.29 25.54 -15.89
C SER A 59 16.34 26.65 -15.70
N VAL A 60 15.89 27.91 -15.75
CA VAL A 60 16.71 29.09 -15.46
C VAL A 60 17.10 29.11 -13.99
N VAL A 61 16.18 28.81 -13.08
CA VAL A 61 16.48 28.67 -11.64
C VAL A 61 17.48 27.53 -11.40
N ASP A 62 17.33 26.38 -12.04
CA ASP A 62 18.27 25.27 -11.90
C ASP A 62 19.64 25.54 -12.52
N SER A 63 19.67 26.32 -13.60
CA SER A 63 20.91 26.82 -14.20
C SER A 63 21.61 27.81 -13.27
N PHE A 64 20.86 28.64 -12.54
CA PHE A 64 21.41 29.49 -11.49
C PHE A 64 21.95 28.65 -10.33
N LEU A 65 21.20 27.68 -9.81
CA LEU A 65 21.68 26.91 -8.66
C LEU A 65 22.92 26.07 -8.96
N ARG A 66 23.19 25.76 -10.24
CA ARG A 66 24.37 25.02 -10.69
C ARG A 66 25.50 25.88 -11.25
N HIS A 67 25.36 27.21 -11.27
CA HIS A 67 26.36 28.06 -11.91
C HIS A 67 27.65 28.17 -11.09
N HIS A 68 28.77 28.34 -11.79
CA HIS A 68 30.04 28.73 -11.19
C HIS A 68 29.98 30.22 -10.84
N CYS A 69 29.77 30.54 -9.56
CA CYS A 69 29.53 31.91 -9.11
C CYS A 69 30.72 32.83 -9.37
N ARG A 70 30.52 33.85 -10.22
CA ARG A 70 31.44 34.97 -10.48
C ARG A 70 30.79 36.33 -10.20
N CYS A 71 29.69 36.34 -9.43
CA CYS A 71 28.80 37.49 -9.27
C CYS A 71 29.32 38.59 -8.32
N GLY A 72 30.64 38.72 -8.14
CA GLY A 72 31.28 39.70 -7.24
C GLY A 72 31.02 39.36 -5.77
N ARG A 73 30.09 40.06 -5.12
CA ARG A 73 29.79 39.97 -3.67
C ARG A 73 29.17 38.65 -3.18
N TYR A 74 29.02 37.65 -4.04
CA TYR A 74 28.34 36.40 -3.72
C TYR A 74 29.30 35.22 -3.79
N SER A 75 29.19 34.30 -2.84
CA SER A 75 30.11 33.17 -2.70
C SER A 75 29.57 31.91 -3.37
N PRO A 76 30.42 31.09 -4.04
CA PRO A 76 30.04 29.77 -4.53
C PRO A 76 29.47 28.85 -3.44
N ASN A 77 29.89 29.02 -2.18
CA ASN A 77 29.42 28.20 -1.07
C ASN A 77 27.94 28.45 -0.74
N GLN A 78 27.41 29.64 -1.02
CA GLN A 78 26.00 29.95 -0.79
C GLN A 78 25.09 29.08 -1.68
N LEU A 79 25.48 28.84 -2.94
CA LEU A 79 24.71 28.02 -3.89
C LEU A 79 24.69 26.53 -3.53
N ARG A 80 25.66 26.05 -2.74
CA ARG A 80 25.69 24.68 -2.22
C ARG A 80 24.74 24.47 -1.04
N SER A 81 24.21 25.53 -0.44
CA SER A 81 23.27 25.45 0.68
C SER A 81 21.85 25.13 0.17
N PRO A 82 21.22 24.03 0.65
CA PRO A 82 19.83 23.71 0.33
C PRO A 82 18.85 24.85 0.69
N MET A 83 19.15 25.60 1.75
CA MET A 83 18.34 26.76 2.15
C MET A 83 18.39 27.88 1.11
N TYR A 84 19.53 28.09 0.46
CA TYR A 84 19.69 29.12 -0.56
C TYR A 84 18.92 28.76 -1.84
N ALA A 85 18.91 27.49 -2.21
CA ALA A 85 18.06 26.97 -3.28
C ALA A 85 16.57 27.19 -2.96
N THR A 86 16.16 26.86 -1.74
CA THR A 86 14.78 27.07 -1.27
C THR A 86 14.37 28.54 -1.33
N TYR A 87 15.22 29.46 -0.85
CA TYR A 87 14.95 30.89 -0.92
C TYR A 87 14.83 31.41 -2.35
N THR A 88 15.68 30.92 -3.26
CA THR A 88 15.61 31.30 -4.68
C THR A 88 14.30 30.84 -5.30
N ARG A 89 13.90 29.58 -5.05
CA ARG A 89 12.64 29.05 -5.56
C ARG A 89 11.42 29.74 -4.96
N ARG A 90 11.47 30.12 -3.68
CA ARG A 90 10.40 30.90 -3.03
C ARG A 90 10.22 32.27 -3.67
N PHE A 91 11.33 32.95 -4.00
CA PHE A 91 11.27 34.21 -4.73
C PHE A 91 10.72 34.01 -6.15
N PHE A 92 11.18 32.99 -6.87
CA PHE A 92 10.63 32.66 -8.19
C PHE A 92 9.12 32.39 -8.12
N ARG A 93 8.67 31.64 -7.12
CA ARG A 93 7.25 31.38 -6.86
C ARG A 93 6.45 32.66 -6.62
N TYR A 94 6.99 33.62 -5.86
CA TYR A 94 6.37 34.93 -5.68
C TYR A 94 6.20 35.68 -7.01
N LEU A 95 7.18 35.60 -7.93
CA LEU A 95 7.06 36.20 -9.26
C LEU A 95 5.93 35.56 -10.08
N GLU A 96 5.72 34.26 -9.93
CA GLU A 96 4.60 33.55 -10.56
C GLU A 96 3.25 33.93 -9.94
N ASP A 97 3.17 34.01 -8.60
CA ASP A 97 1.93 34.34 -7.87
C ASP A 97 1.49 35.79 -8.12
N THR A 98 2.43 36.71 -8.33
CA THR A 98 2.16 38.12 -8.68
C THR A 98 1.93 38.34 -10.18
N GLY A 99 2.01 37.30 -11.01
CA GLY A 99 1.80 37.37 -12.45
C GLY A 99 2.93 38.04 -13.23
N ILE A 100 4.08 38.28 -12.60
CA ILE A 100 5.27 38.83 -13.25
C ILE A 100 5.90 37.78 -14.18
N VAL A 101 5.90 36.51 -13.74
CA VAL A 101 6.25 35.34 -14.55
C VAL A 101 4.96 34.60 -14.90
N ALA A 102 4.73 34.35 -16.18
CA ALA A 102 3.55 33.62 -16.63
C ALA A 102 3.68 32.12 -16.32
N ILE A 103 2.62 31.54 -15.75
CA ILE A 103 2.46 30.08 -15.63
C ILE A 103 1.63 29.61 -16.83
N PRO A 104 2.09 28.62 -17.61
CA PRO A 104 1.30 28.03 -18.68
C PRO A 104 -0.10 27.61 -18.22
N ASN A 105 -1.12 27.85 -19.04
CA ASN A 105 -2.52 27.61 -18.66
C ASN A 105 -2.87 26.13 -18.43
N ASP A 106 -2.14 25.23 -19.08
CA ASP A 106 -2.28 23.79 -18.94
C ASP A 106 -1.64 23.23 -17.66
N THR A 107 -0.77 24.00 -17.00
CA THR A 107 -0.07 23.58 -15.77
C THR A 107 -1.04 23.44 -14.60
N ALA A 108 -0.94 22.31 -13.89
CA ALA A 108 -1.81 22.02 -12.74
C ALA A 108 -1.55 22.96 -11.55
N ARG A 109 -2.60 23.63 -11.07
CA ARG A 109 -2.55 24.57 -9.92
C ARG A 109 -3.11 23.93 -8.65
N LEU A 110 -2.44 22.89 -8.15
CA LEU A 110 -2.99 22.04 -7.08
C LEU A 110 -3.13 22.73 -5.71
N ARG A 111 -2.38 23.81 -5.46
CA ARG A 111 -2.36 24.51 -4.17
C ARG A 111 -3.76 25.04 -3.76
N GLN A 112 -4.58 25.43 -4.74
CA GLN A 112 -5.95 25.92 -4.51
C GLN A 112 -6.89 24.86 -3.91
N HIS A 113 -6.55 23.58 -4.04
CA HIS A 113 -7.37 22.46 -3.53
C HIS A 113 -6.94 22.01 -2.13
N LEU A 114 -5.88 22.57 -1.54
CA LEU A 114 -5.36 22.13 -0.25
C LEU A 114 -6.31 22.45 0.92
N GLU A 115 -7.08 23.54 0.84
CA GLU A 115 -8.05 23.88 1.89
C GLU A 115 -9.23 22.90 1.91
N ALA A 116 -9.79 22.59 0.73
CA ALA A 116 -10.84 21.58 0.60
C ALA A 116 -10.33 20.19 1.05
N PHE A 117 -9.10 19.85 0.69
CA PHE A 117 -8.45 18.62 1.14
C PHE A 117 -8.28 18.59 2.66
N ALA A 118 -7.88 19.69 3.30
CA ALA A 118 -7.75 19.80 4.75
C ALA A 118 -9.09 19.54 5.47
N LYS A 119 -10.17 20.16 4.98
CA LYS A 119 -11.53 19.97 5.50
C LYS A 119 -11.99 18.51 5.34
N LYS A 120 -11.66 17.86 4.22
CA LYS A 120 -11.95 16.44 4.00
C LYS A 120 -11.20 15.51 4.95
N LEU A 121 -9.93 15.80 5.25
CA LEU A 121 -9.17 15.01 6.22
C LEU A 121 -9.75 15.14 7.64
N GLU A 122 -10.22 16.33 7.99
CA GLU A 122 -10.91 16.56 9.26
C GLU A 122 -12.23 15.80 9.35
N SER A 123 -13.09 15.92 8.33
CA SER A 123 -14.38 15.21 8.29
C SER A 123 -14.23 13.68 8.24
N ALA A 124 -13.13 13.18 7.69
CA ALA A 124 -12.78 11.76 7.69
C ALA A 124 -12.22 11.24 9.03
N GLY A 125 -12.04 12.13 10.03
CA GLY A 125 -11.63 11.80 11.38
C GLY A 125 -10.14 11.53 11.56
N TYR A 126 -9.27 12.12 10.72
CA TYR A 126 -7.83 12.05 10.92
C TYR A 126 -7.41 12.84 12.17
N SER A 127 -6.47 12.30 12.95
CA SER A 127 -5.86 13.04 14.06
C SER A 127 -5.11 14.28 13.53
N GLU A 128 -4.99 15.32 14.37
CA GLU A 128 -4.32 16.58 14.01
C GLU A 128 -2.91 16.35 13.46
N VAL A 129 -2.12 15.50 14.12
CA VAL A 129 -0.76 15.12 13.69
C VAL A 129 -0.78 14.45 12.31
N SER A 130 -1.72 13.54 12.08
CA SER A 130 -1.84 12.83 10.80
C SER A 130 -2.29 13.78 9.68
N ARG A 131 -3.24 14.68 9.97
CA ARG A 131 -3.74 15.71 9.06
C ARG A 131 -2.62 16.67 8.67
N ALA A 132 -1.90 17.23 9.64
CA ALA A 132 -0.78 18.13 9.40
C ALA A 132 0.31 17.46 8.55
N SER A 133 0.64 16.21 8.85
CA SER A 133 1.59 15.42 8.05
C SER A 133 1.09 15.23 6.61
N LEU A 134 -0.15 14.79 6.39
CA LEU A 134 -0.68 14.59 5.04
C LEU A 134 -0.74 15.90 4.24
N LEU A 135 -1.18 17.00 4.87
CA LEU A 135 -1.23 18.32 4.26
C LEU A 135 0.16 18.82 3.87
N SER A 136 1.15 18.65 4.74
CA SER A 136 2.54 19.03 4.44
C SER A 136 3.08 18.30 3.21
N HIS A 137 2.86 16.98 3.10
CA HIS A 137 3.30 16.21 1.93
C HIS A 137 2.48 16.55 0.67
N ALA A 138 1.18 16.83 0.81
CA ALA A 138 0.31 17.26 -0.29
C ALA A 138 0.69 18.65 -0.82
N ALA A 139 1.00 19.61 0.06
CA ALA A 139 1.48 20.94 -0.32
C ALA A 139 2.82 20.86 -1.05
N HIS A 140 3.73 20.00 -0.59
CA HIS A 140 4.98 19.73 -1.27
C HIS A 140 4.77 19.12 -2.65
N PHE A 141 3.84 18.17 -2.80
CA PHE A 141 3.49 17.61 -4.12
C PHE A 141 2.93 18.68 -5.06
N ALA A 142 2.02 19.53 -4.57
CA ALA A 142 1.45 20.63 -5.33
C ALA A 142 2.53 21.61 -5.84
N GLU A 143 3.48 21.96 -5.00
CA GLU A 143 4.62 22.80 -5.37
C GLU A 143 5.51 22.13 -6.43
N TRP A 144 5.81 20.84 -6.25
CA TRP A 144 6.64 20.10 -7.18
C TRP A 144 6.01 19.99 -8.57
N VAL A 145 4.71 19.64 -8.65
CA VAL A 145 3.94 19.54 -9.90
C VAL A 145 4.02 20.85 -10.70
N LEU A 146 3.90 21.96 -9.99
CA LEU A 146 3.90 23.31 -10.56
C LEU A 146 5.27 23.73 -11.07
N GLN A 147 6.34 23.37 -10.33
CA GLN A 147 7.72 23.59 -10.75
C GLN A 147 8.11 22.75 -11.95
N GLN A 148 7.59 21.52 -12.04
CA GLN A 148 7.81 20.63 -13.20
C GLN A 148 6.89 20.95 -14.38
N ARG A 149 6.01 21.97 -14.28
CA ARG A 149 5.02 22.34 -15.30
C ARG A 149 4.16 21.16 -15.74
N VAL A 150 3.84 20.26 -14.81
CA VAL A 150 3.05 19.07 -15.11
C VAL A 150 1.59 19.48 -15.36
N PRO A 151 1.00 19.12 -16.51
CA PRO A 151 -0.39 19.45 -16.78
C PRO A 151 -1.33 18.58 -15.94
N LEU A 152 -2.53 19.09 -15.65
CA LEU A 152 -3.49 18.40 -14.77
C LEU A 152 -3.82 16.98 -15.28
N THR A 153 -3.96 16.83 -16.60
CA THR A 153 -4.26 15.55 -17.26
C THR A 153 -3.12 14.54 -17.19
N ALA A 154 -1.87 14.96 -16.97
CA ALA A 154 -0.71 14.08 -16.85
C ALA A 154 -0.45 13.63 -15.40
N ILE A 155 -1.26 14.05 -14.43
CA ILE A 155 -1.09 13.62 -13.04
C ILE A 155 -1.59 12.18 -12.89
N GLY A 156 -0.68 11.26 -12.62
CA GLY A 156 -0.97 9.88 -12.28
C GLY A 156 0.14 9.22 -11.46
N GLU A 157 0.18 7.89 -11.42
CA GLU A 157 1.12 7.14 -10.58
C GLU A 157 2.59 7.42 -10.94
N GLY A 158 2.91 7.50 -12.24
CA GLY A 158 4.26 7.84 -12.70
C GLY A 158 4.73 9.21 -12.19
N THR A 159 3.84 10.20 -12.19
CA THR A 159 4.09 11.55 -11.65
C THR A 159 4.34 11.52 -10.15
N ILE A 160 3.56 10.73 -9.42
CA ILE A 160 3.68 10.57 -7.98
C ILE A 160 4.99 9.85 -7.61
N ASP A 161 5.42 8.87 -8.40
CA ASP A 161 6.69 8.19 -8.21
C ASP A 161 7.88 9.12 -8.50
N GLN A 162 7.84 9.87 -9.60
CA GLN A 162 8.85 10.89 -9.88
C GLN A 162 8.96 11.89 -8.72
N PHE A 163 7.83 12.37 -8.21
CA PHE A 163 7.80 13.20 -7.00
C PHE A 163 8.38 12.47 -5.78
N ALA A 164 8.01 11.23 -5.53
CA ALA A 164 8.45 10.56 -4.31
C ALA A 164 9.98 10.35 -4.31
N TRP A 165 10.59 10.14 -5.49
CA TRP A 165 12.03 9.93 -5.69
C TRP A 165 12.86 11.20 -5.89
N HIS A 166 12.25 12.37 -6.12
CA HIS A 166 13.03 13.56 -6.46
C HIS A 166 13.97 14.02 -5.33
N GLU A 167 15.14 14.52 -5.73
CA GLU A 167 16.03 15.27 -4.85
C GLU A 167 15.37 16.60 -4.47
N CYS A 168 14.84 16.69 -3.25
CA CYS A 168 14.07 17.86 -2.83
C CYS A 168 14.94 19.12 -2.83
N ARG A 169 14.62 20.02 -3.76
CA ARG A 169 15.13 21.39 -3.84
C ARG A 169 13.98 22.39 -3.94
N CYS A 170 12.74 21.97 -3.68
CA CYS A 170 11.52 22.76 -3.82
C CYS A 170 11.47 23.94 -2.82
N GLY A 171 10.64 24.94 -3.10
CA GLY A 171 10.52 26.15 -2.30
C GLY A 171 9.74 25.97 -0.99
N GLU A 172 9.07 24.82 -0.83
CA GLU A 172 8.34 24.48 0.39
C GLU A 172 9.29 23.98 1.48
N MET A 173 9.40 24.75 2.57
CA MET A 173 10.25 24.46 3.75
C MET A 173 9.66 23.35 4.62
N THR A 174 9.26 22.24 4.01
CA THR A 174 8.54 21.19 4.73
C THR A 174 9.47 20.27 5.52
N LYS A 175 10.74 20.03 5.08
CA LYS A 175 11.76 19.25 5.84
C LYS A 175 13.20 19.65 5.46
N HIS A 176 14.05 19.94 6.46
CA HIS A 176 15.49 20.13 6.28
C HIS A 176 16.22 18.81 5.99
N GLY A 177 17.25 18.84 5.13
CA GLY A 177 18.33 17.84 5.13
C GLY A 177 18.45 16.94 3.90
N ASN A 178 19.70 16.65 3.54
CA ASN A 178 20.14 15.78 2.45
C ASN A 178 19.79 14.31 2.70
N ARG A 179 19.54 13.60 1.59
CA ARG A 179 19.28 12.15 1.43
C ARG A 179 17.93 11.65 1.95
N VAL A 180 17.11 11.21 1.01
CA VAL A 180 15.85 10.52 1.23
C VAL A 180 16.16 9.17 1.88
N LEU A 181 16.03 9.05 3.21
CA LEU A 181 15.87 7.72 3.83
C LEU A 181 14.60 7.07 3.22
N ALA A 182 14.58 5.75 3.07
CA ALA A 182 13.44 5.03 2.48
C ALA A 182 12.08 5.32 3.17
N SER A 183 12.09 5.75 4.45
CA SER A 183 10.91 6.20 5.19
C SER A 183 10.32 7.52 4.68
N HIS A 184 11.12 8.42 4.11
CA HIS A 184 10.65 9.68 3.52
C HIS A 184 9.93 9.48 2.19
N TYR A 185 10.35 8.50 1.38
CA TYR A 185 9.68 8.12 0.12
C TYR A 185 8.22 7.73 0.36
N LYS A 186 7.97 6.79 1.29
CA LYS A 186 6.63 6.29 1.59
C LYS A 186 5.68 7.39 2.07
N ASN A 187 6.17 8.32 2.89
CA ASN A 187 5.36 9.42 3.42
C ASN A 187 5.02 10.47 2.35
N ARG A 188 5.98 10.80 1.46
CA ARG A 188 5.73 11.67 0.30
C ARG A 188 4.65 11.09 -0.61
N LYS A 189 4.84 9.83 -1.00
CA LYS A 189 3.89 9.09 -1.86
C LYS A 189 2.50 9.05 -1.24
N ARG A 190 2.40 8.79 0.07
CA ARG A 190 1.13 8.77 0.81
C ARG A 190 0.38 10.10 0.76
N GLY A 191 1.06 11.23 0.96
CA GLY A 191 0.43 12.55 0.90
C GLY A 191 -0.02 12.92 -0.51
N ALA A 192 0.82 12.66 -1.51
CA ALA A 192 0.49 12.87 -2.91
C ALA A 192 -0.71 12.02 -3.35
N HIS A 193 -0.72 10.72 -3.02
CA HIS A 193 -1.87 9.83 -3.26
C HIS A 193 -3.15 10.34 -2.61
N ALA A 194 -3.07 10.82 -1.37
CA ALA A 194 -4.24 11.30 -0.65
C ALA A 194 -4.84 12.56 -1.32
N LEU A 195 -3.99 13.49 -1.77
CA LEU A 195 -4.44 14.66 -2.54
C LEU A 195 -5.00 14.26 -3.91
N VAL A 196 -4.31 13.42 -4.66
CA VAL A 196 -4.76 12.95 -5.98
C VAL A 196 -6.11 12.23 -5.88
N ARG A 197 -6.29 11.36 -4.89
CA ARG A 197 -7.60 10.74 -4.61
C ARG A 197 -8.67 11.77 -4.31
N HIS A 198 -8.37 12.81 -3.52
CA HIS A 198 -9.31 13.89 -3.30
C HIS A 198 -9.70 14.60 -4.60
N LEU A 199 -8.75 14.92 -5.47
CA LEU A 199 -9.03 15.55 -6.77
C LEU A 199 -9.88 14.67 -7.69
N ILE A 200 -9.67 13.35 -7.66
CA ILE A 200 -10.50 12.37 -8.37
C ILE A 200 -11.93 12.37 -7.81
N ASP A 201 -12.07 12.34 -6.48
CA ASP A 201 -13.38 12.32 -5.82
C ASP A 201 -14.18 13.61 -6.10
N GLU A 202 -13.50 14.75 -6.30
CA GLU A 202 -14.12 16.03 -6.71
C GLU A 202 -14.36 16.12 -8.23
N GLY A 203 -13.99 15.09 -9.02
CA GLY A 203 -14.16 15.08 -10.47
C GLY A 203 -13.17 15.95 -11.24
N LEU A 204 -12.10 16.42 -10.61
CA LEU A 204 -11.05 17.26 -11.23
C LEU A 204 -9.97 16.45 -11.96
N LEU A 205 -9.82 15.19 -11.58
CA LEU A 205 -8.98 14.21 -12.27
C LEU A 205 -9.82 13.01 -12.68
N PRO A 206 -9.53 12.38 -13.84
CA PRO A 206 -10.17 11.12 -14.17
C PRO A 206 -9.81 10.06 -13.11
N PRO A 207 -10.71 9.10 -12.83
CA PRO A 207 -10.40 7.97 -11.98
C PRO A 207 -9.11 7.31 -12.46
N GLN A 208 -8.09 7.31 -11.60
CA GLN A 208 -6.87 6.57 -11.87
C GLN A 208 -7.26 5.09 -11.87
N ALA A 209 -6.88 4.37 -12.92
CA ALA A 209 -7.01 2.93 -12.91
C ALA A 209 -6.30 2.40 -11.64
N PRO A 210 -6.86 1.41 -10.93
CA PRO A 210 -6.23 0.86 -9.73
C PRO A 210 -4.75 0.56 -10.00
N ASP A 211 -3.85 0.71 -9.01
CA ASP A 211 -2.40 0.43 -9.12
C ASP A 211 -2.04 -1.01 -9.60
N ASP A 212 -3.04 -1.86 -9.87
CA ASP A 212 -2.93 -3.19 -10.49
C ASP A 212 -3.18 -3.15 -12.02
N VAL A 213 -3.44 -1.95 -12.59
CA VAL A 213 -3.82 -1.70 -13.99
C VAL A 213 -2.91 -0.62 -14.60
N SER A 214 -1.59 -0.75 -14.43
CA SER A 214 -0.67 -0.09 -15.36
C SER A 214 -0.86 -0.75 -16.71
N ALA A 215 -1.59 -0.10 -17.63
CA ALA A 215 -1.85 -0.57 -18.99
C ALA A 215 -1.96 -2.11 -19.06
N GLU A 216 -3.02 -2.69 -18.47
CA GLU A 216 -3.14 -4.16 -18.38
C GLU A 216 -2.85 -4.75 -19.75
N ASP A 217 -1.75 -5.49 -19.82
CA ASP A 217 -1.35 -6.22 -21.01
C ASP A 217 -2.60 -6.92 -21.57
N PRO A 218 -2.96 -6.74 -22.86
CA PRO A 218 -4.17 -7.33 -23.43
C PRO A 218 -4.30 -8.83 -23.14
N ARG A 219 -3.17 -9.53 -22.97
CA ARG A 219 -3.09 -10.94 -22.57
C ARG A 219 -3.61 -11.17 -21.14
N LEU A 220 -3.29 -10.28 -20.20
CA LEU A 220 -3.79 -10.32 -18.82
C LEU A 220 -5.28 -9.96 -18.73
N ILE A 221 -5.74 -8.97 -19.52
CA ILE A 221 -7.17 -8.62 -19.60
C ILE A 221 -7.97 -9.85 -20.04
N SER A 222 -7.59 -10.42 -21.18
CA SER A 222 -8.27 -11.57 -21.78
C SER A 222 -8.25 -12.79 -20.84
N PHE A 223 -7.11 -13.02 -20.17
CA PHE A 223 -7.00 -14.08 -19.16
C PHE A 223 -7.89 -13.83 -17.94
N SER A 224 -7.98 -12.59 -17.45
CA SER A 224 -8.86 -12.18 -16.35
C SER A 224 -10.32 -12.44 -16.69
N GLU A 225 -10.75 -12.06 -17.90
CA GLU A 225 -12.12 -12.30 -18.37
C GLU A 225 -12.42 -13.79 -18.48
N TRP A 226 -11.51 -14.57 -19.06
CA TRP A 226 -11.63 -16.03 -19.16
C TRP A 226 -11.77 -16.69 -17.77
N LEU A 227 -10.92 -16.31 -16.82
CA LEU A 227 -11.00 -16.82 -15.45
C LEU A 227 -12.33 -16.50 -14.77
N ARG A 228 -12.89 -15.31 -15.01
CA ARG A 228 -14.15 -14.87 -14.39
C ARG A 228 -15.36 -15.52 -15.06
N ARG A 229 -15.46 -15.42 -16.40
CA ARG A 229 -16.65 -15.80 -17.17
C ARG A 229 -16.73 -17.30 -17.41
N GLU A 230 -15.64 -17.92 -17.86
CA GLU A 230 -15.65 -19.33 -18.25
C GLU A 230 -15.30 -20.27 -17.09
N ARG A 231 -14.42 -19.82 -16.18
CA ARG A 231 -13.94 -20.67 -15.07
C ARG A 231 -14.62 -20.37 -13.73
N GLY A 232 -15.44 -19.31 -13.65
CA GLY A 232 -16.14 -18.92 -12.42
C GLY A 232 -15.21 -18.66 -11.23
N VAL A 233 -13.97 -18.23 -11.48
CA VAL A 233 -12.95 -18.07 -10.44
C VAL A 233 -13.26 -16.84 -9.59
N ALA A 234 -13.15 -16.98 -8.27
CA ALA A 234 -13.39 -15.89 -7.33
C ALA A 234 -12.44 -14.69 -7.59
N PRO A 235 -12.91 -13.43 -7.44
CA PRO A 235 -12.13 -12.23 -7.78
C PRO A 235 -10.75 -12.17 -7.12
N GLU A 236 -10.63 -12.58 -5.86
CA GLU A 236 -9.35 -12.60 -5.14
C GLU A 236 -8.37 -13.63 -5.71
N THR A 237 -8.88 -14.77 -6.18
CA THR A 237 -8.03 -15.76 -6.86
C THR A 237 -7.58 -15.24 -8.22
N VAL A 238 -8.46 -14.56 -8.96
CA VAL A 238 -8.09 -13.91 -10.24
C VAL A 238 -6.97 -12.90 -10.00
N ARG A 239 -7.13 -11.98 -9.04
CA ARG A 239 -6.12 -11.00 -8.67
C ARG A 239 -4.78 -11.67 -8.34
N ARG A 240 -4.77 -12.75 -7.55
CA ARG A 240 -3.56 -13.51 -7.21
C ARG A 240 -2.94 -14.23 -8.40
N TYR A 241 -3.73 -14.60 -9.42
CA TYR A 241 -3.26 -15.23 -10.64
C TYR A 241 -2.64 -14.18 -11.55
N LEU A 242 -3.31 -13.05 -11.80
CA LEU A 242 -2.78 -11.94 -12.61
C LEU A 242 -1.46 -11.41 -12.04
N ASN A 243 -1.40 -11.17 -10.74
CA ASN A 243 -0.16 -10.77 -10.04
C ASN A 243 0.97 -11.81 -10.18
N GLU A 244 0.63 -13.10 -10.32
CA GLU A 244 1.64 -14.13 -10.54
C GLU A 244 2.09 -14.16 -12.00
N VAL A 245 1.16 -14.07 -12.96
CA VAL A 245 1.47 -14.05 -14.40
C VAL A 245 2.32 -12.84 -14.75
N GLY A 246 1.97 -11.65 -14.25
CA GLY A 246 2.71 -10.42 -14.51
C GLY A 246 4.19 -10.46 -14.10
N ARG A 247 4.61 -11.43 -13.26
CA ARG A 247 6.03 -11.61 -12.90
C ARG A 247 6.88 -12.22 -14.00
N TRP A 248 6.27 -13.00 -14.89
CA TRP A 248 6.99 -13.82 -15.88
C TRP A 248 6.39 -13.75 -17.28
N LEU A 249 5.34 -12.94 -17.48
CA LEU A 249 4.65 -12.82 -18.76
C LEU A 249 5.61 -12.42 -19.89
N ASP A 250 6.49 -11.45 -19.63
CA ASP A 250 7.47 -10.99 -20.62
C ASP A 250 8.55 -12.04 -20.92
N SER A 251 8.83 -12.92 -19.95
CA SER A 251 9.78 -14.03 -20.13
C SER A 251 9.27 -15.12 -21.07
N LEU A 252 7.96 -15.18 -21.33
CA LEU A 252 7.40 -16.12 -22.31
C LEU A 252 7.56 -15.64 -23.76
N GLY A 253 7.83 -14.35 -23.99
CA GLY A 253 7.86 -13.73 -25.31
C GLY A 253 6.75 -12.70 -25.52
N ALA A 254 6.80 -12.00 -26.64
CA ALA A 254 5.85 -10.93 -26.97
C ALA A 254 4.47 -11.50 -27.32
N THR A 255 4.43 -12.57 -28.11
CA THR A 255 3.18 -13.18 -28.56
C THR A 255 3.05 -14.65 -28.11
N PRO A 256 1.83 -15.18 -27.87
CA PRO A 256 1.62 -16.58 -27.50
C PRO A 256 2.20 -17.60 -28.48
N GLU A 257 2.33 -17.22 -29.75
CA GLU A 257 2.92 -18.02 -30.83
C GLU A 257 4.43 -18.22 -30.63
N ASP A 258 5.10 -17.29 -29.97
CA ASP A 258 6.54 -17.34 -29.68
C ASP A 258 6.86 -18.22 -28.45
N TYR A 259 5.86 -18.72 -27.75
CA TYR A 259 6.06 -19.44 -26.50
C TYR A 259 6.78 -20.76 -26.77
N ASP A 260 7.93 -20.94 -26.13
CA ASP A 260 8.71 -22.17 -26.25
C ASP A 260 8.84 -22.93 -24.93
N ALA A 261 9.28 -24.19 -25.03
CA ALA A 261 9.44 -25.05 -23.87
C ALA A 261 10.61 -24.62 -22.95
N ALA A 262 11.60 -23.88 -23.46
CA ALA A 262 12.74 -23.41 -22.67
C ALA A 262 12.32 -22.26 -21.75
N ALA A 263 11.61 -21.26 -22.27
CA ALA A 263 11.01 -20.16 -21.53
C ALA A 263 10.03 -20.65 -20.45
N ILE A 264 9.18 -21.62 -20.78
CA ILE A 264 8.26 -22.21 -19.79
C ILE A 264 9.02 -22.88 -18.64
N ARG A 265 10.12 -23.57 -18.93
CA ARG A 265 10.95 -24.23 -17.91
C ARG A 265 11.73 -23.22 -17.08
N SER A 266 12.32 -22.20 -17.70
CA SER A 266 13.09 -21.16 -16.99
C SER A 266 12.23 -20.44 -15.97
N ILE A 267 10.95 -20.17 -16.26
CA ILE A 267 10.01 -19.58 -15.29
C ILE A 267 9.96 -20.37 -13.98
N ILE A 268 10.08 -21.69 -14.01
CA ILE A 268 10.00 -22.52 -12.81
C ILE A 268 11.37 -22.76 -12.17
N LEU A 269 12.43 -22.82 -12.99
CA LEU A 269 13.80 -23.07 -12.52
C LEU A 269 14.45 -21.81 -11.96
N ASP A 270 14.21 -20.64 -12.56
CA ASP A 270 14.80 -19.36 -12.20
C ASP A 270 13.97 -18.63 -11.13
N GLN A 271 13.49 -19.38 -10.14
CA GLN A 271 12.80 -18.83 -8.99
C GLN A 271 13.84 -18.39 -7.95
N GLY A 272 13.77 -17.14 -7.50
CA GLY A 272 14.67 -16.62 -6.46
C GLY A 272 14.64 -17.43 -5.16
N GLU A 273 15.78 -17.50 -4.48
CA GLU A 273 15.98 -18.28 -3.25
C GLU A 273 15.02 -17.88 -2.12
N GLU A 274 14.51 -16.65 -2.14
CA GLU A 274 13.54 -16.14 -1.16
C GLU A 274 12.14 -16.77 -1.29
N ARG A 275 11.86 -17.50 -2.37
CA ARG A 275 10.53 -18.07 -2.61
C ARG A 275 10.35 -19.42 -1.93
N SER A 276 9.34 -19.48 -1.07
CA SER A 276 8.92 -20.76 -0.48
C SER A 276 8.52 -21.79 -1.54
N GLN A 277 8.68 -23.07 -1.24
CA GLN A 277 8.19 -24.17 -2.10
C GLN A 277 6.69 -24.03 -2.42
N SER A 278 5.88 -23.52 -1.49
CA SER A 278 4.45 -23.28 -1.74
C SER A 278 4.23 -22.18 -2.79
N SER A 279 5.09 -21.17 -2.83
CA SER A 279 5.04 -20.10 -3.83
C SER A 279 5.41 -20.62 -5.20
N VAL A 280 6.47 -21.42 -5.32
CA VAL A 280 6.87 -22.06 -6.59
C VAL A 280 5.76 -22.99 -7.12
N ARG A 281 5.11 -23.76 -6.25
CA ARG A 281 3.94 -24.58 -6.64
C ARG A 281 2.76 -23.75 -7.13
N LYS A 282 2.54 -22.56 -6.56
CA LYS A 282 1.54 -21.61 -7.05
C LYS A 282 1.94 -21.15 -8.45
N THR A 283 3.20 -20.82 -8.70
CA THR A 283 3.72 -20.47 -10.03
C THR A 283 3.40 -21.57 -11.05
N VAL A 284 3.69 -22.83 -10.75
CA VAL A 284 3.33 -23.99 -11.61
C VAL A 284 1.82 -24.06 -11.88
N THR A 285 0.99 -23.85 -10.85
CA THR A 285 -0.48 -23.92 -10.97
C THR A 285 -1.02 -22.80 -11.86
N VAL A 286 -0.51 -21.58 -11.68
CA VAL A 286 -0.93 -20.41 -12.47
C VAL A 286 -0.42 -20.53 -13.90
N LEU A 287 0.82 -20.96 -14.10
CA LEU A 287 1.41 -21.15 -15.43
C LEU A 287 0.59 -22.15 -16.26
N ARG A 288 0.20 -23.29 -15.68
CA ARG A 288 -0.70 -24.24 -16.37
C ARG A 288 -2.06 -23.66 -16.68
N ALA A 289 -2.62 -22.85 -15.78
CA ALA A 289 -3.92 -22.21 -16.02
C ALA A 289 -3.83 -21.20 -17.17
N PHE A 290 -2.75 -20.42 -17.22
CA PHE A 290 -2.49 -19.45 -18.28
C PHE A 290 -2.24 -20.12 -19.64
N LEU A 291 -1.39 -21.15 -19.70
CA LEU A 291 -1.16 -21.91 -20.93
C LEU A 291 -2.43 -22.59 -21.45
N ARG A 292 -3.28 -23.12 -20.56
CA ARG A 292 -4.58 -23.66 -20.97
C ARG A 292 -5.48 -22.59 -21.59
N PHE A 293 -5.47 -21.39 -21.03
CA PHE A 293 -6.20 -20.27 -21.61
C PHE A 293 -5.70 -19.97 -23.03
N THR A 294 -4.40 -19.82 -23.23
CA THR A 294 -3.84 -19.51 -24.57
C THR A 294 -4.07 -20.65 -25.57
N ILE A 295 -4.03 -21.91 -25.13
CA ILE A 295 -4.36 -23.08 -25.96
C ILE A 295 -5.84 -23.09 -26.37
N VAL A 296 -6.76 -22.77 -25.45
CA VAL A 296 -8.20 -22.70 -25.75
C VAL A 296 -8.51 -21.59 -26.77
N GLN A 297 -7.72 -20.51 -26.77
CA GLN A 297 -7.80 -19.46 -27.78
C GLN A 297 -7.13 -19.85 -29.12
N GLY A 298 -6.51 -21.03 -29.22
CA GLY A 298 -5.79 -21.49 -30.40
C GLY A 298 -4.44 -20.78 -30.64
N ALA A 299 -3.94 -20.02 -29.67
CA ALA A 299 -2.80 -19.13 -29.84
C ALA A 299 -1.44 -19.78 -29.56
N CYS A 300 -1.41 -20.96 -28.92
CA CYS A 300 -0.16 -21.71 -28.74
C CYS A 300 -0.35 -23.23 -28.81
N ALA A 301 0.74 -23.95 -29.07
CA ALA A 301 0.71 -25.40 -29.26
C ALA A 301 0.34 -26.15 -27.97
N PRO A 302 -0.64 -27.10 -28.01
CA PRO A 302 -1.04 -27.88 -26.83
C PRO A 302 0.10 -28.65 -26.16
N SER A 303 1.13 -29.01 -26.93
CA SER A 303 2.31 -29.75 -26.45
C SER A 303 3.10 -28.97 -25.37
N LEU A 304 3.01 -27.63 -25.36
CA LEU A 304 3.71 -26.78 -24.40
C LEU A 304 3.26 -27.00 -22.94
N LEU A 305 2.06 -27.54 -22.71
CA LEU A 305 1.65 -27.94 -21.36
C LEU A 305 2.56 -29.00 -20.74
N HIS A 306 3.17 -29.87 -21.57
CA HIS A 306 4.10 -30.89 -21.11
C HIS A 306 5.46 -30.31 -20.71
N ALA A 307 5.79 -29.08 -21.13
CA ALA A 307 6.99 -28.39 -20.68
C ALA A 307 6.88 -27.93 -19.22
N VAL A 308 5.67 -27.88 -18.64
CA VAL A 308 5.46 -27.49 -17.25
C VAL A 308 5.72 -28.68 -16.31
N PRO A 309 6.83 -28.70 -15.54
CA PRO A 309 7.15 -29.79 -14.64
C PRO A 309 6.05 -30.05 -13.61
N SER A 310 5.95 -31.31 -13.22
CA SER A 310 5.03 -31.73 -12.16
C SER A 310 5.50 -31.23 -10.80
N ALA A 311 4.72 -30.31 -10.23
CA ALA A 311 4.84 -29.95 -8.83
C ALA A 311 4.44 -31.15 -7.94
N VAL A 312 5.43 -31.95 -7.53
CA VAL A 312 5.19 -33.05 -6.59
C VAL A 312 4.66 -32.47 -5.28
N ARG A 313 3.43 -32.85 -4.92
CA ARG A 313 2.83 -32.54 -3.63
C ARG A 313 2.75 -33.84 -2.84
N ARG A 314 3.67 -34.00 -1.88
CA ARG A 314 3.53 -35.02 -0.84
C ARG A 314 2.34 -34.59 0.03
N LYS A 315 1.20 -35.25 -0.13
CA LYS A 315 0.03 -35.02 0.73
C LYS A 315 0.46 -35.30 2.17
N LEU A 316 -0.04 -34.49 3.11
CA LEU A 316 0.26 -34.70 4.52
C LEU A 316 1.78 -34.80 4.76
N SER A 317 2.60 -33.90 4.21
CA SER A 317 4.05 -33.91 4.47
C SER A 317 4.46 -33.06 5.68
N THR A 318 3.53 -32.30 6.25
CA THR A 318 3.77 -31.42 7.40
C THR A 318 2.84 -31.77 8.55
N VAL A 319 3.26 -31.41 9.76
CA VAL A 319 2.44 -31.41 10.96
C VAL A 319 1.91 -29.98 11.19
N PRO A 320 0.63 -29.80 11.52
CA PRO A 320 0.09 -28.48 11.86
C PRO A 320 0.89 -27.86 13.01
N ARG A 321 1.32 -26.60 12.84
CA ARG A 321 1.89 -25.83 13.94
C ARG A 321 0.75 -25.35 14.84
N THR A 322 0.88 -25.59 16.13
CA THR A 322 -0.14 -25.29 17.14
C THR A 322 0.45 -24.50 18.30
N ILE A 323 -0.42 -23.83 19.04
CA ILE A 323 -0.13 -23.13 20.29
C ILE A 323 -0.83 -23.91 21.41
N PRO A 324 -0.16 -24.21 22.54
CA PRO A 324 -0.80 -24.84 23.68
C PRO A 324 -2.00 -24.04 24.19
N THR A 325 -3.07 -24.72 24.64
CA THR A 325 -4.30 -24.07 25.12
C THR A 325 -4.02 -23.06 26.23
N ALA A 326 -3.18 -23.41 27.21
CA ALA A 326 -2.77 -22.50 28.28
C ALA A 326 -2.16 -21.19 27.73
N LYS A 327 -1.32 -21.29 26.70
CA LYS A 327 -0.69 -20.13 26.07
C LYS A 327 -1.70 -19.29 25.27
N ILE A 328 -2.72 -19.92 24.67
CA ILE A 328 -3.83 -19.18 24.05
C ILE A 328 -4.59 -18.37 25.09
N GLU A 329 -4.89 -18.95 26.26
CA GLU A 329 -5.53 -18.21 27.35
C GLU A 329 -4.65 -17.05 27.85
N GLU A 330 -3.34 -17.25 27.99
CA GLU A 330 -2.40 -16.16 28.31
C GLU A 330 -2.44 -15.03 27.26
N ILE A 331 -2.47 -15.37 25.97
CA ILE A 331 -2.59 -14.37 24.88
C ILE A 331 -3.89 -13.60 25.03
N LEU A 332 -5.02 -14.29 25.24
CA LEU A 332 -6.33 -13.66 25.40
C LEU A 332 -6.38 -12.77 26.66
N ALA A 333 -5.77 -13.20 27.76
CA ALA A 333 -5.67 -12.43 29.00
C ALA A 333 -4.74 -11.22 28.88
N SER A 334 -3.70 -11.29 28.05
CA SER A 334 -2.81 -10.16 27.77
C SER A 334 -3.45 -9.05 26.94
N CYS A 335 -4.59 -9.34 26.29
CA CYS A 335 -5.31 -8.36 25.50
C CYS A 335 -6.01 -7.36 26.41
N ARG A 336 -5.40 -6.19 26.58
CA ARG A 336 -6.00 -5.02 27.22
C ARG A 336 -7.26 -4.57 26.46
N THR A 337 -8.02 -3.67 27.07
CA THR A 337 -9.27 -3.11 26.50
C THR A 337 -9.37 -1.61 26.73
N ASP A 338 -8.23 -0.92 26.85
CA ASP A 338 -8.19 0.50 27.22
C ASP A 338 -8.31 1.41 25.99
N THR A 339 -7.95 0.89 24.82
CA THR A 339 -8.00 1.63 23.56
C THR A 339 -8.93 0.94 22.54
N PRO A 340 -9.51 1.69 21.58
CA PRO A 340 -10.33 1.11 20.51
C PRO A 340 -9.59 0.05 19.69
N VAL A 341 -8.26 0.16 19.58
CA VAL A 341 -7.41 -0.84 18.92
C VAL A 341 -7.43 -2.15 19.67
N GLU A 342 -7.23 -2.10 20.98
CA GLU A 342 -7.13 -3.30 21.81
C GLU A 342 -8.48 -4.00 21.98
N ILE A 343 -9.56 -3.23 22.16
CA ILE A 343 -10.94 -3.74 22.19
C ILE A 343 -11.25 -4.52 20.90
N ARG A 344 -10.97 -3.92 19.73
CA ARG A 344 -11.17 -4.59 18.43
C ARG A 344 -10.32 -5.85 18.31
N ASP A 345 -9.03 -5.74 18.63
CA ASP A 345 -8.09 -6.83 18.47
C ASP A 345 -8.45 -8.03 19.37
N ARG A 346 -8.95 -7.77 20.59
CA ARG A 346 -9.48 -8.80 21.51
C ARG A 346 -10.69 -9.52 20.93
N ALA A 347 -11.66 -8.80 20.38
CA ALA A 347 -12.83 -9.41 19.73
C ALA A 347 -12.43 -10.29 18.53
N ILE A 348 -11.47 -9.85 17.71
CA ILE A 348 -10.93 -10.65 16.60
C ILE A 348 -10.25 -11.93 17.11
N LEU A 349 -9.45 -11.84 18.17
CA LEU A 349 -8.74 -12.99 18.74
C LEU A 349 -9.70 -14.01 19.36
N LEU A 350 -10.75 -13.55 20.05
CA LEU A 350 -11.78 -14.44 20.60
C LEU A 350 -12.52 -15.20 19.50
N LEU A 351 -12.88 -14.55 18.40
CA LEU A 351 -13.44 -15.22 17.22
C LEU A 351 -12.50 -16.29 16.64
N LEU A 352 -11.19 -16.02 16.61
CA LEU A 352 -10.19 -16.99 16.16
C LEU A 352 -10.02 -18.16 17.14
N ALA A 353 -9.92 -17.86 18.44
CA ALA A 353 -9.57 -18.84 19.48
C ALA A 353 -10.75 -19.72 19.90
N ARG A 354 -11.95 -19.15 20.03
CA ARG A 354 -13.14 -19.88 20.51
C ARG A 354 -13.91 -20.58 19.39
N LEU A 355 -13.96 -19.98 18.21
CA LEU A 355 -14.79 -20.45 17.08
C LEU A 355 -13.96 -20.98 15.88
N ALA A 356 -12.63 -20.93 15.96
CA ALA A 356 -11.72 -21.34 14.89
C ALA A 356 -12.08 -20.73 13.51
N LEU A 357 -12.57 -19.49 13.51
CA LEU A 357 -12.97 -18.80 12.29
C LEU A 357 -11.77 -18.60 11.36
N ARG A 358 -12.02 -18.63 10.04
CA ARG A 358 -10.99 -18.21 9.09
C ARG A 358 -10.87 -16.69 9.17
N ALA A 359 -9.68 -16.15 8.98
CA ALA A 359 -9.51 -14.70 8.81
C ALA A 359 -10.45 -14.14 7.74
N GLY A 360 -10.64 -14.91 6.65
CA GLY A 360 -11.63 -14.67 5.59
C GLY A 360 -13.06 -14.46 6.08
N ASP A 361 -13.50 -15.24 7.07
CA ASP A 361 -14.85 -15.16 7.64
C ASP A 361 -14.97 -13.88 8.49
N ILE A 362 -13.94 -13.56 9.28
CA ILE A 362 -13.92 -12.42 10.22
C ILE A 362 -13.94 -11.08 9.50
N TRP A 363 -13.03 -10.85 8.53
CA TRP A 363 -12.98 -9.54 7.86
C TRP A 363 -14.22 -9.27 7.00
N GLN A 364 -14.96 -10.33 6.63
CA GLN A 364 -16.20 -10.24 5.87
C GLN A 364 -17.46 -10.25 6.74
N LEU A 365 -17.34 -10.32 8.06
CA LEU A 365 -18.51 -10.38 8.93
C LEU A 365 -19.31 -9.09 8.86
N HIS A 366 -20.63 -9.18 8.70
CA HIS A 366 -21.55 -8.04 8.79
C HIS A 366 -22.27 -7.99 10.13
N LEU A 367 -22.72 -6.79 10.52
CA LEU A 367 -23.54 -6.60 11.72
C LEU A 367 -24.82 -7.45 11.67
N SER A 368 -25.42 -7.59 10.48
CA SER A 368 -26.60 -8.44 10.24
C SER A 368 -26.32 -9.94 10.31
N ASP A 369 -25.06 -10.36 10.36
CA ASP A 369 -24.68 -11.76 10.51
C ASP A 369 -24.70 -12.21 11.98
N ILE A 370 -24.84 -11.28 12.93
CA ILE A 370 -24.92 -11.57 14.36
C ILE A 370 -26.38 -11.59 14.79
N ASP A 371 -26.88 -12.76 15.17
CA ASP A 371 -28.19 -12.92 15.78
C ASP A 371 -28.04 -12.96 17.30
N TRP A 372 -28.21 -11.79 17.92
CA TRP A 372 -28.15 -11.62 19.36
C TRP A 372 -29.30 -12.31 20.11
N ARG A 373 -30.46 -12.52 19.47
CA ARG A 373 -31.64 -13.12 20.12
C ARG A 373 -31.46 -14.62 20.30
N THR A 374 -30.82 -15.27 19.33
CA THR A 374 -30.59 -16.72 19.37
C THR A 374 -29.15 -17.09 19.75
N SER A 375 -28.31 -16.11 20.06
CA SER A 375 -26.87 -16.27 20.31
C SER A 375 -26.19 -17.06 19.20
N ARG A 376 -26.37 -16.63 17.95
CA ARG A 376 -25.82 -17.30 16.77
C ARG A 376 -25.11 -16.34 15.83
N LEU A 377 -24.09 -16.87 15.15
CA LEU A 377 -23.29 -16.17 14.17
C LEU A 377 -23.44 -16.83 12.80
N ARG A 378 -23.85 -16.05 11.80
CA ARG A 378 -23.95 -16.50 10.41
C ARG A 378 -22.61 -16.29 9.69
N LEU A 379 -22.08 -17.36 9.10
CA LEU A 379 -20.81 -17.30 8.37
C LEU A 379 -21.00 -17.64 6.91
N HIS A 380 -20.44 -16.80 6.03
CA HIS A 380 -20.50 -16.99 4.58
C HIS A 380 -19.24 -17.75 4.12
N GLY A 381 -19.36 -19.07 3.93
CA GLY A 381 -18.22 -19.93 3.58
C GLY A 381 -17.75 -19.80 2.12
N LYS A 382 -16.64 -20.48 1.81
CA LYS A 382 -16.12 -20.65 0.44
C LYS A 382 -17.14 -21.47 -0.37
N GLY A 383 -18.01 -20.77 -1.11
CA GLY A 383 -19.09 -21.38 -1.91
C GLY A 383 -20.48 -20.80 -1.67
N ARG A 384 -20.63 -19.65 -0.99
CA ARG A 384 -21.91 -18.96 -0.73
C ARG A 384 -22.93 -19.75 0.12
N ARG A 385 -22.58 -20.91 0.66
CA ARG A 385 -23.40 -21.60 1.67
C ARG A 385 -23.14 -21.00 3.04
N GLY A 386 -24.18 -20.39 3.61
CA GLY A 386 -24.15 -19.86 4.98
C GLY A 386 -24.22 -20.99 6.01
N VAL A 387 -23.44 -20.89 7.09
CA VAL A 387 -23.51 -21.81 8.24
C VAL A 387 -23.78 -20.99 9.49
N MET A 388 -24.71 -21.42 10.33
CA MET A 388 -24.94 -20.84 11.65
C MET A 388 -24.03 -21.53 12.68
N MET A 389 -23.33 -20.74 13.47
CA MET A 389 -22.51 -21.20 14.60
C MET A 389 -23.07 -20.63 15.90
N PRO A 390 -22.93 -21.31 17.04
CA PRO A 390 -23.20 -20.69 18.33
C PRO A 390 -22.27 -19.48 18.53
N LEU A 391 -22.76 -18.46 19.25
CA LEU A 391 -21.99 -17.31 19.71
C LEU A 391 -21.72 -17.49 21.22
N PRO A 392 -20.50 -17.92 21.62
CA PRO A 392 -20.13 -18.01 23.02
C PRO A 392 -20.24 -16.65 23.71
N GLN A 393 -20.58 -16.66 25.01
CA GLN A 393 -20.81 -15.43 25.78
C GLN A 393 -19.61 -14.48 25.73
N ASP A 394 -18.40 -14.98 25.97
CA ASP A 394 -17.18 -14.17 25.98
C ASP A 394 -16.88 -13.51 24.61
N VAL A 395 -17.20 -14.21 23.51
CA VAL A 395 -17.12 -13.68 22.14
C VAL A 395 -18.20 -12.62 21.91
N GLY A 396 -19.43 -12.88 22.36
CA GLY A 396 -20.56 -11.97 22.27
C GLY A 396 -20.30 -10.66 23.01
N ASP A 397 -19.84 -10.74 24.25
CA ASP A 397 -19.49 -9.58 25.08
C ASP A 397 -18.39 -8.74 24.42
N ALA A 398 -17.33 -9.37 23.93
CA ALA A 398 -16.25 -8.66 23.25
C ALA A 398 -16.69 -8.00 21.94
N LEU A 399 -17.58 -8.65 21.19
CA LEU A 399 -18.18 -8.04 20.00
C LEU A 399 -19.07 -6.85 20.36
N LEU A 400 -19.86 -6.97 21.43
CA LEU A 400 -20.75 -5.91 21.89
C LEU A 400 -19.95 -4.67 22.32
N VAL A 401 -18.96 -4.84 23.21
CA VAL A 401 -18.04 -3.76 23.64
C VAL A 401 -17.36 -3.11 22.43
N TYR A 402 -16.91 -3.92 21.46
CA TYR A 402 -16.35 -3.33 20.24
C TYR A 402 -17.38 -2.52 19.46
N ILE A 403 -18.57 -3.06 19.21
CA ILE A 403 -19.59 -2.44 18.37
C ILE A 403 -20.16 -1.17 19.01
N GLU A 404 -20.36 -1.16 20.32
CA GLU A 404 -20.96 -0.05 21.07
C GLU A 404 -19.93 1.01 21.46
N ASP A 405 -18.75 0.61 21.97
CA ASP A 405 -17.84 1.55 22.64
C ASP A 405 -16.66 1.99 21.75
N ALA A 406 -16.26 1.18 20.77
CA ALA A 406 -14.98 1.36 20.07
C ALA A 406 -15.08 1.44 18.55
N ARG A 407 -16.16 0.94 17.94
CA ARG A 407 -16.32 0.87 16.49
C ARG A 407 -16.64 2.26 15.95
N PRO A 408 -15.84 2.80 15.01
CA PRO A 408 -16.14 4.09 14.40
C PRO A 408 -17.53 4.13 13.74
N VAL A 409 -18.26 5.24 13.92
CA VAL A 409 -19.57 5.46 13.30
C VAL A 409 -19.37 5.85 11.84
N VAL A 410 -19.59 4.90 10.94
CA VAL A 410 -19.51 5.08 9.48
C VAL A 410 -20.62 4.33 8.76
N ALA A 411 -20.95 4.77 7.55
CA ALA A 411 -21.91 4.12 6.66
C ALA A 411 -21.36 2.79 6.08
N SER A 412 -21.09 1.82 6.95
CA SER A 412 -20.71 0.45 6.59
C SER A 412 -21.36 -0.54 7.53
N ASN A 413 -21.83 -1.65 6.98
CA ASN A 413 -22.41 -2.77 7.71
C ASN A 413 -21.36 -3.84 8.12
N ARG A 414 -20.07 -3.66 7.78
CA ARG A 414 -19.00 -4.58 8.20
C ARG A 414 -18.75 -4.44 9.70
N VAL A 415 -18.62 -5.55 10.42
CA VAL A 415 -18.32 -5.53 11.86
C VAL A 415 -16.99 -4.83 12.09
N PHE A 416 -15.91 -5.36 11.52
CA PHE A 416 -14.55 -4.89 11.79
C PHE A 416 -14.09 -3.80 10.81
N LEU A 417 -13.68 -2.68 11.39
CA LEU A 417 -13.16 -1.52 10.69
C LEU A 417 -11.68 -1.27 11.02
N ARG A 418 -11.06 -0.43 10.20
CA ARG A 418 -9.79 0.21 10.56
C ARG A 418 -10.03 1.17 11.72
N VAL A 419 -9.11 1.14 12.68
CA VAL A 419 -9.09 1.99 13.88
C VAL A 419 -8.38 3.32 13.66
N GLN A 420 -7.90 3.55 12.43
CA GLN A 420 -7.27 4.79 12.00
C GLN A 420 -7.98 5.29 10.75
N ALA A 421 -8.14 6.61 10.65
CA ALA A 421 -8.71 7.23 9.49
C ALA A 421 -7.93 6.88 8.19
N PRO A 422 -8.62 6.69 7.05
CA PRO A 422 -10.08 6.72 6.94
C PRO A 422 -10.66 5.44 7.54
N PHE A 423 -11.71 5.57 8.35
CA PHE A 423 -12.36 4.48 9.09
C PHE A 423 -13.16 3.54 8.17
N THR A 424 -12.45 2.87 7.27
CA THR A 424 -13.03 1.96 6.27
C THR A 424 -13.04 0.53 6.80
N PRO A 425 -13.84 -0.37 6.19
CA PRO A 425 -13.70 -1.81 6.42
C PRO A 425 -12.28 -2.31 6.22
N LEU A 426 -11.97 -3.42 6.89
CA LEU A 426 -10.75 -4.18 6.60
C LEU A 426 -10.79 -4.68 5.15
N ARG A 427 -9.62 -4.72 4.50
CA ARG A 427 -9.54 -4.97 3.04
C ARG A 427 -9.32 -6.43 2.67
N SER A 428 -8.75 -7.21 3.58
CA SER A 428 -8.41 -8.60 3.31
C SER A 428 -8.15 -9.41 4.57
N SER A 429 -8.14 -10.73 4.40
CA SER A 429 -7.69 -11.67 5.44
C SER A 429 -6.25 -11.43 5.92
N ALA A 430 -5.39 -10.79 5.11
CA ALA A 430 -4.03 -10.46 5.50
C ALA A 430 -3.98 -9.39 6.61
N GLU A 431 -4.97 -8.49 6.66
CA GLU A 431 -5.04 -7.48 7.74
C GLU A 431 -5.35 -8.14 9.08
N ILE A 432 -6.18 -9.20 9.12
CA ILE A 432 -6.41 -10.00 10.32
C ILE A 432 -5.12 -10.68 10.76
N ALA A 433 -4.36 -11.29 9.84
CA ALA A 433 -3.07 -11.89 10.17
C ALA A 433 -2.07 -10.86 10.70
N GLY A 434 -2.06 -9.64 10.15
CA GLY A 434 -1.25 -8.53 10.64
C GLY A 434 -1.71 -7.98 12.00
N ILE A 435 -3.01 -8.04 12.32
CA ILE A 435 -3.52 -7.75 13.67
C ILE A 435 -3.01 -8.79 14.66
N VAL A 436 -3.19 -10.09 14.35
CA VAL A 436 -2.68 -11.19 15.18
C VAL A 436 -1.19 -11.04 15.45
N SER A 437 -0.38 -10.81 14.41
CA SER A 437 1.06 -10.61 14.54
C SER A 437 1.42 -9.46 15.48
N ARG A 438 0.71 -8.33 15.37
CA ARG A 438 0.91 -7.17 16.26
C ARG A 438 0.49 -7.47 17.70
N VAL A 439 -0.59 -8.19 17.92
CA VAL A 439 -0.99 -8.58 19.28
C VAL A 439 0.08 -9.47 19.92
N LEU A 440 0.51 -10.52 19.20
CA LEU A 440 1.56 -11.43 19.70
C LEU A 440 2.85 -10.66 20.00
N SER A 441 3.26 -9.75 19.12
CA SER A 441 4.45 -8.91 19.33
C SER A 441 4.30 -7.97 20.52
N ARG A 442 3.18 -7.27 20.69
CA ARG A 442 2.93 -6.39 21.85
C ARG A 442 2.88 -7.15 23.17
N GLY A 443 2.37 -8.38 23.16
CA GLY A 443 2.31 -9.25 24.33
C GLY A 443 3.60 -10.02 24.62
N GLY A 444 4.67 -9.83 23.83
CA GLY A 444 5.96 -10.52 24.04
C GLY A 444 5.98 -11.99 23.61
N PHE A 445 5.02 -12.44 22.80
CA PHE A 445 4.92 -13.82 22.31
C PHE A 445 5.69 -14.02 20.99
N THR A 446 7.02 -13.97 21.04
CA THR A 446 7.88 -13.98 19.83
C THR A 446 8.15 -15.37 19.25
N ASP A 447 8.11 -16.42 20.07
CA ASP A 447 8.51 -17.79 19.66
C ASP A 447 7.31 -18.66 19.22
N LEU A 448 6.15 -18.05 19.00
CA LEU A 448 4.95 -18.75 18.60
C LEU A 448 4.78 -18.81 17.08
N PRO A 449 4.14 -19.86 16.55
CA PRO A 449 3.81 -19.90 15.13
C PRO A 449 2.88 -18.74 14.75
N THR A 450 3.19 -18.09 13.64
CA THR A 450 2.48 -16.88 13.19
C THR A 450 1.30 -17.17 12.26
N GLY A 451 0.38 -16.20 12.20
CA GLY A 451 -0.75 -16.19 11.27
C GLY A 451 -2.07 -16.71 11.86
N SER A 452 -3.19 -16.22 11.33
CA SER A 452 -4.53 -16.50 11.89
C SER A 452 -4.93 -17.98 11.89
N HIS A 453 -4.37 -18.78 10.98
CA HIS A 453 -4.66 -20.22 10.90
C HIS A 453 -4.11 -21.01 12.09
N VAL A 454 -3.15 -20.47 12.84
CA VAL A 454 -2.58 -21.16 14.00
C VAL A 454 -3.63 -21.42 15.08
N PHE A 455 -4.52 -20.47 15.36
CA PHE A 455 -5.60 -20.62 16.35
C PHE A 455 -6.54 -21.76 15.97
N ARG A 456 -6.90 -21.81 14.70
CA ARG A 456 -7.74 -22.88 14.15
C ARG A 456 -7.08 -24.26 14.25
N HIS A 457 -5.80 -24.36 13.91
CA HIS A 457 -5.07 -25.63 14.07
C HIS A 457 -4.96 -26.02 15.54
N SER A 458 -4.70 -25.06 16.41
CA SER A 458 -4.57 -25.29 17.85
C SER A 458 -5.87 -25.79 18.47
N LEU A 459 -7.01 -25.18 18.13
CA LEU A 459 -8.32 -25.62 18.62
C LEU A 459 -8.67 -27.01 18.09
N ALA A 460 -8.43 -27.27 16.81
CA ALA A 460 -8.66 -28.60 16.22
C ALA A 460 -7.84 -29.69 16.90
N SER A 461 -6.55 -29.42 17.13
CA SER A 461 -5.64 -30.33 17.82
C SER A 461 -5.98 -30.49 19.31
N ALA A 462 -6.55 -29.46 19.95
CA ALA A 462 -7.03 -29.56 21.32
C ALA A 462 -8.28 -30.44 21.41
N TRP A 463 -9.25 -30.27 20.50
CA TRP A 463 -10.43 -31.13 20.42
C TRP A 463 -10.06 -32.59 20.16
N LEU A 464 -9.16 -32.85 19.22
CA LEU A 464 -8.72 -34.21 18.93
C LEU A 464 -8.09 -34.88 20.16
N ARG A 465 -7.14 -34.21 20.82
CA ARG A 465 -6.54 -34.69 22.09
C ARG A 465 -7.55 -34.84 23.24
N GLY A 466 -8.68 -34.15 23.16
CA GLY A 466 -9.80 -34.30 24.09
C GLY A 466 -10.74 -35.46 23.74
N GLY A 467 -10.40 -36.28 22.73
CA GLY A 467 -11.18 -37.44 22.29
C GLY A 467 -12.28 -37.12 21.27
N ALA A 468 -12.31 -35.92 20.69
CA ALA A 468 -13.32 -35.58 19.68
C ALA A 468 -13.04 -36.29 18.35
N ASP A 469 -14.10 -36.86 17.77
CA ASP A 469 -14.02 -37.53 16.46
C ASP A 469 -13.65 -36.56 15.32
N LEU A 470 -12.86 -37.04 14.36
CA LEU A 470 -12.38 -36.25 13.23
C LEU A 470 -13.51 -35.71 12.34
N ASP A 471 -14.63 -36.42 12.19
CA ASP A 471 -15.77 -35.93 11.43
C ASP A 471 -16.47 -34.78 12.17
N LEU A 472 -16.61 -34.87 13.50
CA LEU A 472 -17.13 -33.78 14.32
C LEU A 472 -16.24 -32.54 14.26
N ILE A 473 -14.92 -32.72 14.34
CA ILE A 473 -13.95 -31.63 14.14
C ILE A 473 -14.10 -31.04 12.74
N GLY A 474 -14.21 -31.89 11.71
CA GLY A 474 -14.41 -31.47 10.32
C GLY A 474 -15.68 -30.62 10.16
N ALA A 475 -16.79 -31.05 10.76
CA ALA A 475 -18.07 -30.33 10.75
C ALA A 475 -17.97 -28.99 11.49
N ALA A 476 -17.45 -28.97 12.72
CA ALA A 476 -17.29 -27.77 13.54
C ALA A 476 -16.38 -26.73 12.86
N LEU A 477 -15.30 -27.20 12.23
CA LEU A 477 -14.39 -26.35 11.47
C LEU A 477 -14.95 -25.96 10.09
N ARG A 478 -16.03 -26.60 9.61
CA ARG A 478 -16.60 -26.36 8.28
C ARG A 478 -15.60 -26.73 7.18
N HIS A 479 -15.10 -27.96 7.22
CA HIS A 479 -14.31 -28.58 6.16
C HIS A 479 -15.22 -29.21 5.11
N THR A 480 -14.92 -28.98 3.84
CA THR A 480 -15.68 -29.56 2.72
C THR A 480 -15.28 -31.00 2.42
N SER A 481 -14.13 -31.45 2.92
CA SER A 481 -13.59 -32.80 2.65
C SER A 481 -12.85 -33.33 3.87
N ARG A 482 -13.04 -34.61 4.17
CA ARG A 482 -12.33 -35.37 5.22
C ARG A 482 -10.81 -35.29 5.06
N ASP A 483 -10.29 -35.26 3.83
CA ASP A 483 -8.85 -35.07 3.54
C ASP A 483 -8.28 -33.81 4.20
N THR A 484 -9.11 -32.77 4.39
CA THR A 484 -8.67 -31.51 5.03
C THR A 484 -8.54 -31.66 6.54
N THR A 485 -9.34 -32.53 7.16
CA THR A 485 -9.30 -32.83 8.59
C THR A 485 -8.22 -33.87 8.93
N ALA A 486 -7.91 -34.79 8.01
CA ALA A 486 -6.90 -35.84 8.19
C ALA A 486 -5.50 -35.32 8.57
N ILE A 487 -5.21 -34.05 8.31
CA ILE A 487 -3.96 -33.42 8.76
C ILE A 487 -3.80 -33.41 10.28
N TYR A 488 -4.90 -33.42 11.04
CA TYR A 488 -4.86 -33.41 12.51
C TYR A 488 -4.62 -34.79 13.11
N ALA A 489 -4.92 -35.89 12.42
CA ALA A 489 -4.70 -37.24 12.94
C ALA A 489 -3.26 -37.48 13.42
N LYS A 490 -2.30 -36.73 12.87
CA LYS A 490 -0.87 -36.84 13.19
C LYS A 490 -0.45 -36.20 14.51
N VAL A 491 -1.29 -35.37 15.10
CA VAL A 491 -0.95 -34.63 16.33
C VAL A 491 -1.42 -35.37 17.59
N ASP A 492 -2.13 -36.48 17.41
CA ASP A 492 -2.64 -37.31 18.49
C ASP A 492 -1.73 -38.54 18.67
N VAL A 493 -0.63 -38.34 19.39
CA VAL A 493 0.34 -39.41 19.64
C VAL A 493 -0.30 -40.56 20.42
N GLY A 494 -1.23 -40.28 21.35
CA GLY A 494 -1.91 -41.31 22.14
C GLY A 494 -2.75 -42.24 21.26
N MET A 495 -3.60 -41.70 20.38
CA MET A 495 -4.33 -42.55 19.42
C MET A 495 -3.42 -43.25 18.43
N LEU A 496 -2.28 -42.63 18.06
CA LEU A 496 -1.31 -43.27 17.17
C LEU A 496 -0.57 -44.44 17.85
N GLU A 497 -0.33 -44.38 19.15
CA GLU A 497 0.27 -45.47 19.93
C GLU A 497 -0.61 -46.72 19.96
N GLU A 498 -1.94 -46.57 20.05
CA GLU A 498 -2.88 -47.70 20.04
C GLU A 498 -2.85 -48.52 18.75
N VAL A 499 -2.47 -47.89 17.63
CA VAL A 499 -2.38 -48.54 16.31
C VAL A 499 -0.93 -48.77 15.86
N ALA A 500 0.05 -48.33 16.66
CA ALA A 500 1.45 -48.52 16.38
C ALA A 500 1.79 -50.00 16.49
N GLN A 501 2.36 -50.57 15.42
CA GLN A 501 2.89 -51.93 15.47
C GLN A 501 4.19 -51.96 16.29
N PRO A 502 4.47 -53.05 17.02
CA PRO A 502 5.74 -53.23 17.71
C PRO A 502 6.91 -52.99 16.76
N TRP A 503 7.95 -52.33 17.25
CA TRP A 503 9.16 -52.17 16.46
C TRP A 503 9.75 -53.56 16.16
N PRO A 504 10.15 -53.88 14.91
CA PRO A 504 10.62 -55.22 14.53
C PRO A 504 11.88 -55.73 15.25
N GLY A 505 12.43 -55.00 16.22
CA GLY A 505 13.66 -55.33 16.95
C GLY A 505 13.53 -55.48 18.47
N ASP A 506 12.35 -55.27 19.06
CA ASP A 506 12.16 -55.36 20.53
C ASP A 506 11.56 -56.70 21.00
N ALA A 507 11.39 -57.66 20.09
CA ALA A 507 11.10 -59.04 20.45
C ALA A 507 12.42 -59.83 20.51
N SER A 508 13.06 -59.85 21.68
CA SER A 508 14.11 -60.82 22.05
C SER A 508 13.93 -61.26 23.48
#